data_AF-A0A7S3V7F2-F1
#
_entry.id   AF-A0A7S3V7F2-F1
#
_cell.length_a   1.000
_cell.length_b   1.000
_cell.length_c   1.000
_cell.angle_alpha   90.00
_cell.angle_beta   90.00
_cell.angle_gamma   90.00
#
_symmetry.space_group_name_H-M   'P 1'
#
loop_
_entity.id
_entity.type
_entity.pdbx_description
1 polymer ?
#
loop_
_entity_poly.entity_id
_entity_poly.type
_entity_poly.pdbx_seq_one_letter_code
_entity_poly.pdbx_strand_id
1 'polypeptide(L)'
;MTRANKPKTRKRRRRKEKMVNRRSSSQLDNNPVPLGSDELANHVSSMYMDGSGGKIRQVELKRKKQESESNLRVNGSLAEQRAYVYKLDSHPALVLNADYQPLSVLPLSLWSWQETIKSLFTGKVQVVDIYPDVVVRAVNIDVPLPSVIALTEYVPQPHHTPAFTRRNVYLRDGYQCQYCAKTYKTMNLSLDHVVPRCVGGKLTWENTVTCCRKCNGRKGSTLRSDLFQVKGMSLIREPQIPSKFWLAAEAEKMVPRRVHSTWRPYLGLGRKPKNGKNNEHSKELGIEGE
;
A
#
# COMPACT_ATOMS: atom_id res chain seq x y z
N MET A 1 -37.29 69.97 14.91
CA MET A 1 -36.56 70.18 13.64
C MET A 1 -36.43 68.84 12.93
N THR A 2 -36.70 68.89 11.64
CA THR A 2 -37.07 67.80 10.71
C THR A 2 -35.90 66.99 10.15
N ARG A 3 -36.28 65.84 9.53
CA ARG A 3 -35.57 64.99 8.54
C ARG A 3 -34.71 63.87 9.12
N ALA A 4 -34.72 62.65 8.59
CA ALA A 4 -35.58 61.98 7.61
C ALA A 4 -35.35 60.47 7.72
N ASN A 5 -36.42 59.72 7.46
CA ASN A 5 -36.45 58.27 7.29
C ASN A 5 -35.79 57.82 5.98
N LYS A 6 -35.60 56.48 5.90
CA LYS A 6 -35.57 55.59 4.70
C LYS A 6 -34.20 55.11 4.14
N PRO A 7 -34.17 53.95 3.44
CA PRO A 7 -33.52 52.73 3.94
C PRO A 7 -32.49 52.12 2.97
N LYS A 8 -31.66 51.18 3.44
CA LYS A 8 -30.83 50.32 2.54
C LYS A 8 -30.94 48.85 2.97
N THR A 9 -31.95 48.14 2.46
CA THR A 9 -31.85 47.20 1.33
C THR A 9 -30.96 45.98 1.57
N ARG A 10 -31.59 44.90 2.07
CA ARG A 10 -31.71 43.60 1.37
C ARG A 10 -30.53 43.22 0.43
N LYS A 11 -29.31 43.07 0.98
CA LYS A 11 -28.14 42.57 0.22
C LYS A 11 -27.18 41.72 1.06
N ARG A 12 -27.70 40.84 1.92
CA ARG A 12 -26.93 39.75 2.56
C ARG A 12 -27.75 38.47 2.68
N ARG A 13 -28.45 38.13 1.60
CA ARG A 13 -29.12 36.83 1.43
C ARG A 13 -29.21 36.51 -0.06
N ARG A 14 -28.05 36.50 -0.73
CA ARG A 14 -27.84 36.10 -2.14
C ARG A 14 -26.34 35.94 -2.44
N ARG A 15 -25.66 35.13 -1.62
CA ARG A 15 -24.30 34.60 -1.91
C ARG A 15 -24.23 33.08 -1.78
N LYS A 16 -25.41 32.41 -1.82
CA LYS A 16 -25.56 30.95 -1.85
C LYS A 16 -26.33 30.42 -3.07
N GLU A 17 -26.59 31.24 -4.08
CA GLU A 17 -27.39 30.87 -5.27
C GLU A 17 -26.79 31.31 -6.63
N LYS A 18 -25.47 31.53 -6.69
CA LYS A 18 -24.77 31.74 -7.97
C LYS A 18 -23.49 30.92 -8.03
N MET A 19 -23.65 29.62 -8.15
CA MET A 19 -22.67 28.69 -8.73
C MET A 19 -23.37 27.37 -9.09
N VAL A 20 -24.54 27.49 -9.71
CA VAL A 20 -25.18 26.43 -10.49
C VAL A 20 -25.39 27.05 -11.88
N ASN A 21 -25.05 26.31 -12.94
CA ASN A 21 -24.94 26.74 -14.34
C ASN A 21 -23.67 27.50 -14.77
N ARG A 22 -22.58 26.72 -14.95
CA ARG A 22 -21.73 26.79 -16.14
C ARG A 22 -21.47 25.36 -16.64
N ARG A 23 -22.41 24.82 -17.43
CA ARG A 23 -22.15 23.75 -18.39
C ARG A 23 -22.01 24.43 -19.75
N SER A 24 -20.82 24.35 -20.35
CA SER A 24 -20.59 24.13 -21.78
C SER A 24 -19.14 24.49 -22.13
N SER A 25 -18.25 23.52 -22.02
CA SER A 25 -17.18 23.33 -23.00
C SER A 25 -16.68 21.90 -22.85
N SER A 26 -17.01 21.11 -23.87
CA SER A 26 -16.54 19.77 -24.21
C SER A 26 -15.21 19.35 -23.55
N GLN A 27 -15.29 18.51 -22.53
CA GLN A 27 -14.31 17.45 -22.31
C GLN A 27 -15.03 16.17 -22.64
N LEU A 28 -14.67 15.59 -23.79
CA LEU A 28 -15.10 14.27 -24.18
C LEU A 28 -14.71 13.31 -23.06
N ASP A 29 -15.70 12.61 -22.53
CA ASP A 29 -15.49 11.40 -21.74
C ASP A 29 -14.73 10.41 -22.63
N ASN A 30 -13.40 10.46 -22.58
CA ASN A 30 -12.53 9.42 -23.12
C ASN A 30 -12.59 8.21 -22.19
N ASN A 31 -13.79 7.63 -22.04
CA ASN A 31 -13.88 6.24 -21.64
C ASN A 31 -13.31 5.43 -22.80
N PRO A 32 -12.25 4.64 -22.60
CA PRO A 32 -11.73 3.80 -23.67
C PRO A 32 -12.86 2.90 -24.18
N VAL A 33 -13.01 2.86 -25.51
CA VAL A 33 -13.94 1.95 -26.19
C VAL A 33 -13.67 0.54 -25.67
N PRO A 34 -14.70 -0.25 -25.29
CA PRO A 34 -14.50 -1.63 -24.89
C PRO A 34 -13.81 -2.37 -26.04
N LEU A 35 -12.58 -2.84 -25.81
CA LEU A 35 -11.83 -3.61 -26.79
C LEU A 35 -12.64 -4.86 -27.17
N GLY A 36 -12.65 -5.18 -28.47
CA GLY A 36 -13.21 -6.44 -28.94
C GLY A 36 -12.47 -7.63 -28.31
N SER A 37 -13.10 -8.81 -28.22
CA SER A 37 -12.49 -9.98 -27.56
C SER A 37 -11.09 -10.31 -28.06
N ASP A 38 -10.84 -10.13 -29.35
CA ASP A 38 -9.58 -10.48 -30.00
C ASP A 38 -8.51 -9.41 -29.77
N GLU A 39 -8.89 -8.14 -29.78
CA GLU A 39 -8.02 -7.02 -29.38
C GLU A 39 -7.66 -7.13 -27.89
N LEU A 40 -8.61 -7.55 -27.06
CA LEU A 40 -8.42 -7.78 -25.63
C LEU A 40 -7.42 -8.92 -25.38
N ALA A 41 -7.54 -10.03 -26.13
CA ALA A 41 -6.62 -11.15 -26.04
C ALA A 41 -5.20 -10.78 -26.50
N ASN A 42 -5.08 -9.96 -27.55
CA ASN A 42 -3.80 -9.46 -28.03
C ASN A 42 -3.16 -8.47 -27.05
N HIS A 43 -3.96 -7.58 -26.45
CA HIS A 43 -3.50 -6.62 -25.45
C HIS A 43 -3.03 -7.31 -24.17
N VAL A 44 -3.79 -8.29 -23.68
CA VAL A 44 -3.38 -9.16 -22.57
C VAL A 44 -2.10 -9.89 -22.97
N SER A 45 -2.02 -10.48 -24.16
CA SER A 45 -0.81 -11.19 -24.59
C SER A 45 0.40 -10.26 -24.56
N SER A 46 0.35 -9.04 -25.11
CA SER A 46 1.48 -8.10 -25.06
C SER A 46 1.89 -7.72 -23.63
N MET A 47 0.93 -7.58 -22.71
CA MET A 47 1.20 -7.21 -21.31
C MET A 47 1.97 -8.25 -20.51
N TYR A 48 1.91 -9.51 -20.93
CA TYR A 48 2.64 -10.61 -20.30
C TYR A 48 3.94 -10.94 -21.04
N MET A 49 4.25 -10.27 -22.16
CA MET A 49 5.40 -10.61 -23.01
C MET A 49 6.63 -9.74 -22.73
N ASP A 50 6.48 -8.59 -22.09
CA ASP A 50 7.56 -7.64 -21.88
C ASP A 50 8.08 -7.65 -20.42
N GLY A 51 9.00 -8.58 -20.12
CA GLY A 51 9.83 -8.51 -18.91
C GLY A 51 10.15 -9.86 -18.27
N SER A 52 11.38 -10.34 -18.46
CA SER A 52 11.95 -11.61 -17.96
C SER A 52 11.35 -12.89 -18.55
N GLY A 53 11.90 -13.28 -19.71
CA GLY A 53 11.68 -14.56 -20.40
C GLY A 53 12.11 -15.79 -19.62
N GLY A 54 11.35 -16.15 -18.58
CA GLY A 54 11.66 -17.28 -17.73
C GLY A 54 10.47 -17.84 -16.97
N LYS A 55 9.35 -18.14 -17.66
CA LYS A 55 8.40 -19.25 -17.36
C LYS A 55 7.07 -19.23 -18.12
N ILE A 56 6.81 -18.31 -19.04
CA ILE A 56 5.54 -18.29 -19.79
C ILE A 56 5.49 -19.35 -20.92
N ARG A 57 6.61 -20.03 -21.22
CA ARG A 57 6.69 -21.11 -22.22
C ARG A 57 6.04 -22.46 -21.84
N GLN A 58 5.43 -22.60 -20.66
CA GLN A 58 4.77 -23.86 -20.27
C GLN A 58 3.23 -23.83 -20.35
N VAL A 59 2.60 -22.72 -20.73
CA VAL A 59 1.14 -22.66 -20.86
C VAL A 59 0.66 -23.19 -22.23
N GLU A 60 1.52 -23.16 -23.25
CA GLU A 60 1.19 -23.58 -24.62
C GLU A 60 0.92 -25.10 -24.77
N LEU A 61 1.31 -25.95 -23.81
CA LEU A 61 1.13 -27.40 -23.88
C LEU A 61 -0.16 -27.94 -23.22
N LYS A 62 -0.98 -27.09 -22.61
CA LYS A 62 -2.31 -27.49 -22.10
C LYS A 62 -3.48 -27.14 -23.02
N ARG A 63 -3.19 -26.56 -24.19
CA ARG A 63 -4.19 -26.13 -25.17
C ARG A 63 -5.07 -27.29 -25.70
N LYS A 64 -4.52 -28.51 -25.80
CA LYS A 64 -5.27 -29.70 -26.28
C LYS A 64 -6.02 -30.50 -25.21
N LYS A 65 -5.81 -30.22 -23.92
CA LYS A 65 -6.56 -30.87 -22.82
C LYS A 65 -7.71 -30.01 -22.29
N GLN A 66 -7.73 -28.72 -22.67
CA GLN A 66 -8.74 -27.76 -22.24
C GLN A 66 -9.93 -27.60 -23.20
N GLU A 67 -9.78 -27.97 -24.48
CA GLU A 67 -10.91 -28.03 -25.44
C GLU A 67 -11.96 -29.09 -25.06
N SER A 68 -11.59 -30.11 -24.27
CA SER A 68 -12.55 -31.07 -23.71
C SER A 68 -13.21 -30.58 -22.40
N GLU A 69 -12.62 -29.60 -21.71
CA GLU A 69 -13.17 -29.02 -20.46
C GLU A 69 -13.99 -27.74 -20.69
N SER A 70 -13.85 -27.08 -21.84
CA SER A 70 -14.63 -25.89 -22.21
C SER A 70 -16.12 -26.23 -22.43
N ASN A 71 -16.44 -27.45 -22.87
CA ASN A 71 -17.81 -27.92 -23.07
C ASN A 71 -18.55 -28.34 -21.77
N LEU A 72 -17.88 -28.36 -20.61
CA LEU A 72 -18.53 -28.62 -19.31
C LEU A 72 -19.17 -27.36 -18.67
N ARG A 73 -19.06 -26.19 -19.30
CA ARG A 73 -19.17 -24.90 -18.61
C ARG A 73 -20.36 -24.05 -19.02
N VAL A 74 -21.50 -24.41 -18.44
CA VAL A 74 -22.47 -23.46 -17.85
C VAL A 74 -23.04 -24.02 -16.51
N ASN A 75 -22.81 -25.29 -16.18
CA ASN A 75 -23.54 -26.04 -15.14
C ASN A 75 -22.69 -26.41 -13.90
N GLY A 76 -21.72 -25.59 -13.50
CA GLY A 76 -21.04 -25.79 -12.22
C GLY A 76 -22.00 -25.52 -11.05
N SER A 77 -21.95 -26.33 -10.01
CA SER A 77 -22.78 -26.12 -8.81
C SER A 77 -22.51 -24.73 -8.22
N LEU A 78 -23.54 -24.10 -7.65
CA LEU A 78 -23.41 -22.80 -6.99
C LEU A 78 -22.30 -22.80 -5.90
N ALA A 79 -22.05 -23.96 -5.30
CA ALA A 79 -20.94 -24.18 -4.38
C ALA A 79 -19.55 -24.08 -5.05
N GLU A 80 -19.39 -24.62 -6.26
CA GLU A 80 -18.15 -24.59 -7.02
C GLU A 80 -17.84 -23.17 -7.51
N GLN A 81 -18.87 -22.45 -7.97
CA GLN A 81 -18.75 -21.04 -8.36
C GLN A 81 -18.31 -20.17 -7.17
N ARG A 82 -18.91 -20.38 -5.99
CA ARG A 82 -18.50 -19.70 -4.76
C ARG A 82 -17.08 -20.02 -4.35
N ALA A 83 -16.68 -21.29 -4.40
CA ALA A 83 -15.31 -21.71 -4.08
C ALA A 83 -14.29 -21.08 -5.03
N TYR A 84 -14.63 -20.95 -6.31
CA TYR A 84 -13.79 -20.26 -7.30
C TYR A 84 -13.60 -18.78 -6.97
N VAL A 85 -14.69 -18.04 -6.69
CA VAL A 85 -14.60 -16.62 -6.33
C VAL A 85 -13.82 -16.43 -5.03
N TYR A 86 -14.08 -17.26 -4.02
CA TYR A 86 -13.32 -17.23 -2.75
C TYR A 86 -11.82 -17.48 -2.96
N LYS A 87 -11.47 -18.41 -3.87
CA LYS A 87 -10.08 -18.62 -4.28
C LYS A 87 -9.50 -17.33 -4.87
N LEU A 88 -10.21 -16.60 -5.74
CA LEU A 88 -9.67 -15.36 -6.29
C LEU A 88 -9.52 -14.25 -5.22
N ASP A 89 -10.51 -14.09 -4.35
CA ASP A 89 -10.51 -13.10 -3.28
C ASP A 89 -9.34 -13.29 -2.28
N SER A 90 -8.83 -14.52 -2.15
CA SER A 90 -7.66 -14.81 -1.31
C SER A 90 -6.29 -14.53 -1.98
N HIS A 91 -6.27 -14.02 -3.21
CA HIS A 91 -5.04 -13.78 -4.00
C HIS A 91 -4.95 -12.31 -4.46
N PRO A 92 -4.71 -11.36 -3.55
CA PRO A 92 -4.50 -9.97 -3.92
C PRO A 92 -3.17 -9.78 -4.66
N ALA A 93 -2.98 -8.67 -5.37
CA ALA A 93 -1.69 -8.34 -5.99
C ALA A 93 -0.93 -7.28 -5.18
N LEU A 94 0.39 -7.44 -5.04
CA LEU A 94 1.26 -6.38 -4.53
C LEU A 94 1.43 -5.30 -5.61
N VAL A 95 1.14 -4.06 -5.23
CA VAL A 95 1.24 -2.89 -6.11
C VAL A 95 2.54 -2.14 -5.81
N LEU A 96 3.36 -2.06 -6.84
CA LEU A 96 4.58 -1.28 -6.88
C LEU A 96 4.34 0.01 -7.66
N ASN A 97 5.10 1.02 -7.30
CA ASN A 97 5.22 2.23 -8.09
C ASN A 97 6.08 1.94 -9.35
N ALA A 98 6.19 2.91 -10.27
CA ALA A 98 6.93 2.74 -11.52
C ALA A 98 8.45 2.53 -11.33
N ASP A 99 8.98 2.83 -10.15
CA ASP A 99 10.36 2.55 -9.72
C ASP A 99 10.50 1.18 -9.02
N TYR A 100 9.47 0.32 -9.10
CA TYR A 100 9.42 -1.00 -8.48
C TYR A 100 9.49 -1.01 -6.94
N GLN A 101 9.26 0.15 -6.31
CA GLN A 101 9.12 0.23 -4.86
C GLN A 101 7.65 0.13 -4.44
N PRO A 102 7.32 -0.55 -3.33
CA PRO A 102 5.93 -0.59 -2.85
C PRO A 102 5.45 0.82 -2.46
N LEU A 103 4.22 1.15 -2.83
CA LEU A 103 3.59 2.44 -2.47
C LEU A 103 3.42 2.58 -0.94
N SER A 104 3.22 1.46 -0.24
CA SER A 104 3.23 1.40 1.21
C SER A 104 3.64 0.01 1.69
N VAL A 105 4.50 -0.04 2.73
CA VAL A 105 4.94 -1.30 3.34
C VAL A 105 4.00 -1.72 4.47
N LEU A 106 3.35 -0.77 5.16
CA LEU A 106 2.42 -1.04 6.26
C LEU A 106 1.30 0.02 6.32
N PRO A 107 0.10 -0.28 5.77
CA PRO A 107 -0.30 -1.57 5.23
C PRO A 107 0.41 -1.85 3.91
N LEU A 108 0.62 -3.13 3.57
CA LEU A 108 1.12 -3.48 2.24
C LEU A 108 0.18 -2.89 1.20
N SER A 109 0.74 -2.27 0.16
CA SER A 109 -0.02 -1.78 -1.00
C SER A 109 -0.56 -2.97 -1.80
N LEU A 110 -1.70 -3.49 -1.38
CA LEU A 110 -2.39 -4.62 -2.00
C LEU A 110 -3.64 -4.15 -2.73
N TRP A 111 -3.85 -4.66 -3.93
CA TRP A 111 -5.12 -4.54 -4.66
C TRP A 111 -5.84 -5.88 -4.70
N SER A 112 -7.17 -5.80 -4.71
CA SER A 112 -8.02 -6.96 -4.97
C SER A 112 -7.80 -7.49 -6.38
N TRP A 113 -8.08 -8.78 -6.63
CA TRP A 113 -7.93 -9.36 -7.97
C TRP A 113 -8.77 -8.61 -9.01
N GLN A 114 -9.94 -8.10 -8.64
CA GLN A 114 -10.81 -7.31 -9.50
C GLN A 114 -10.14 -5.99 -9.93
N GLU A 115 -9.57 -5.25 -8.98
CA GLU A 115 -8.85 -3.99 -9.25
C GLU A 115 -7.60 -4.23 -10.10
N THR A 116 -6.89 -5.32 -9.83
CA THR A 116 -5.73 -5.76 -10.60
C THR A 116 -6.10 -6.02 -12.06
N ILE A 117 -7.11 -6.87 -12.29
CA ILE A 117 -7.55 -7.23 -13.64
C ILE A 117 -8.13 -6.01 -14.38
N LYS A 118 -8.94 -5.19 -13.70
CA LYS A 118 -9.44 -3.94 -14.27
C LYS A 118 -8.29 -3.02 -14.70
N SER A 119 -7.30 -2.83 -13.83
CA SER A 119 -6.19 -1.91 -14.10
C SER A 119 -5.29 -2.40 -15.21
N LEU A 120 -5.10 -3.73 -15.28
CA LEU A 120 -4.42 -4.41 -16.37
C LEU A 120 -5.09 -4.07 -17.70
N PHE A 121 -6.40 -4.32 -17.85
CA PHE A 121 -7.13 -4.00 -19.09
C PHE A 121 -7.18 -2.50 -19.44
N THR A 122 -7.02 -1.62 -18.46
CA THR A 122 -6.94 -0.17 -18.71
C THR A 122 -5.51 0.32 -19.04
N GLY A 123 -4.51 -0.57 -19.10
CA GLY A 123 -3.12 -0.19 -19.40
C GLY A 123 -2.42 0.61 -18.30
N LYS A 124 -2.93 0.57 -17.06
CA LYS A 124 -2.38 1.36 -15.94
C LYS A 124 -1.28 0.66 -15.18
N VAL A 125 -1.11 -0.64 -15.42
CA VAL A 125 -0.17 -1.49 -14.69
C VAL A 125 0.51 -2.47 -15.63
N GLN A 126 1.73 -2.85 -15.27
CA GLN A 126 2.49 -3.93 -15.89
C GLN A 126 2.52 -5.13 -14.94
N VAL A 127 2.48 -6.34 -15.48
CA VAL A 127 2.57 -7.58 -14.70
C VAL A 127 4.04 -7.90 -14.45
N VAL A 128 4.40 -8.04 -13.17
CA VAL A 128 5.77 -8.36 -12.76
C VAL A 128 5.91 -9.84 -12.39
N ASP A 129 4.93 -10.36 -11.64
CA ASP A 129 4.86 -11.77 -11.27
C ASP A 129 3.41 -12.24 -11.24
N ILE A 130 3.19 -13.55 -11.38
CA ILE A 130 1.87 -14.19 -11.40
C ILE A 130 1.71 -15.24 -10.30
N TYR A 131 0.47 -15.58 -9.97
CA TYR A 131 0.13 -16.79 -9.24
C TYR A 131 0.12 -17.99 -10.21
N PRO A 132 1.01 -18.99 -10.05
CA PRO A 132 1.18 -20.04 -11.07
C PRO A 132 -0.08 -20.86 -11.39
N ASP A 133 -0.93 -21.10 -10.38
CA ASP A 133 -2.09 -22.00 -10.48
C ASP A 133 -3.44 -21.28 -10.34
N VAL A 134 -3.46 -19.97 -10.59
CA VAL A 134 -4.66 -19.14 -10.48
C VAL A 134 -4.90 -18.40 -11.78
N VAL A 135 -6.04 -18.68 -12.39
CA VAL A 135 -6.49 -18.05 -13.64
C VAL A 135 -7.86 -17.44 -13.44
N VAL A 136 -8.01 -16.20 -13.91
CA VAL A 136 -9.30 -15.53 -14.04
C VAL A 136 -9.88 -15.93 -15.39
N ARG A 137 -11.06 -16.55 -15.37
CA ARG A 137 -11.70 -17.09 -16.57
C ARG A 137 -12.84 -16.19 -17.01
N ALA A 138 -12.83 -15.81 -18.28
CA ALA A 138 -13.91 -15.12 -18.96
C ALA A 138 -14.52 -16.02 -20.04
N VAL A 139 -15.54 -15.53 -20.75
CA VAL A 139 -16.26 -16.31 -21.77
C VAL A 139 -15.31 -16.83 -22.85
N ASN A 140 -14.37 -16.00 -23.30
CA ASN A 140 -13.47 -16.33 -24.42
C ASN A 140 -11.98 -16.25 -24.07
N ILE A 141 -11.62 -15.93 -22.82
CA ILE A 141 -10.24 -15.60 -22.44
C ILE A 141 -9.94 -16.12 -21.04
N ASP A 142 -8.77 -16.73 -20.87
CA ASP A 142 -8.19 -17.08 -19.58
C ASP A 142 -7.00 -16.15 -19.29
N VAL A 143 -7.02 -15.47 -18.15
CA VAL A 143 -5.99 -14.50 -17.73
C VAL A 143 -5.24 -15.03 -16.50
N PRO A 144 -3.91 -15.27 -16.56
CA PRO A 144 -3.13 -15.65 -15.38
C PRO A 144 -3.20 -14.54 -14.33
N LEU A 145 -3.56 -14.86 -13.09
CA LEU A 145 -3.78 -13.84 -12.07
C LEU A 145 -2.44 -13.22 -11.64
N PRO A 146 -2.24 -11.90 -11.76
CA PRO A 146 -1.02 -11.24 -11.28
C PRO A 146 -0.90 -11.33 -9.75
N SER A 147 0.32 -11.62 -9.29
CA SER A 147 0.69 -11.56 -7.87
C SER A 147 1.46 -10.29 -7.52
N VAL A 148 2.18 -9.71 -8.49
CA VAL A 148 2.89 -8.42 -8.37
C VAL A 148 2.63 -7.62 -9.63
N ILE A 149 2.26 -6.36 -9.45
CA ILE A 149 2.05 -5.40 -10.53
C ILE A 149 2.82 -4.11 -10.24
N ALA A 150 3.29 -3.44 -11.28
CA ALA A 150 3.91 -2.12 -11.20
C ALA A 150 3.04 -1.10 -11.94
N LEU A 151 2.86 0.09 -11.38
CA LEU A 151 2.20 1.19 -12.08
C LEU A 151 3.02 1.59 -13.32
N THR A 152 2.34 1.92 -14.42
CA THR A 152 3.00 2.45 -15.63
C THR A 152 3.49 3.88 -15.43
N GLU A 153 2.78 4.66 -14.62
CA GLU A 153 3.13 6.03 -14.28
C GLU A 153 3.68 6.12 -12.86
N TYR A 154 4.74 6.91 -12.69
CA TYR A 154 5.30 7.17 -11.37
C TYR A 154 4.33 8.03 -10.54
N VAL A 155 3.95 7.52 -9.37
CA VAL A 155 3.18 8.27 -8.38
C VAL A 155 4.15 8.96 -7.43
N PRO A 156 4.26 10.31 -7.47
CA PRO A 156 5.12 11.02 -6.53
C PRO A 156 4.62 10.81 -5.11
N GLN A 157 5.49 10.27 -4.25
CA GLN A 157 5.19 10.21 -2.84
C GLN A 157 5.47 11.59 -2.23
N PRO A 158 4.46 12.32 -1.70
CA PRO A 158 4.63 13.70 -1.27
C PRO A 158 5.78 13.83 -0.28
N HIS A 159 6.76 14.71 -0.52
CA HIS A 159 7.99 14.88 0.27
C HIS A 159 7.76 15.35 1.73
N HIS A 160 6.53 15.38 2.20
CA HIS A 160 6.18 15.85 3.53
C HIS A 160 6.51 14.84 4.63
N THR A 161 6.60 15.38 5.84
CA THR A 161 6.65 14.64 7.10
C THR A 161 5.52 13.59 7.14
N PRO A 162 5.76 12.40 7.71
CA PRO A 162 4.73 11.38 7.82
C PRO A 162 3.48 11.92 8.50
N ALA A 163 2.32 11.52 7.99
CA ALA A 163 1.03 11.93 8.55
C ALA A 163 0.94 11.54 10.03
N PHE A 164 0.52 12.48 10.88
CA PHE A 164 0.30 12.21 12.28
C PHE A 164 -0.96 11.35 12.45
N THR A 165 -0.77 10.05 12.66
CA THR A 165 -1.87 9.09 12.88
C THR A 165 -1.52 8.17 14.04
N ARG A 166 -2.53 7.59 14.70
CA ARG A 166 -2.33 6.58 15.77
C ARG A 166 -1.40 5.46 15.32
N ARG A 167 -1.62 4.96 14.09
CA ARG A 167 -0.81 3.90 13.48
C ARG A 167 0.64 4.32 13.36
N ASN A 168 0.92 5.52 12.86
CA ASN A 168 2.30 5.96 12.63
C ASN A 168 3.04 6.26 13.94
N VAL A 169 2.33 6.71 14.99
CA VAL A 169 2.94 6.82 16.34
C VAL A 169 3.26 5.44 16.90
N TYR A 170 2.35 4.46 16.78
CA TYR A 170 2.63 3.08 17.18
C TYR A 170 3.80 2.48 16.41
N LEU A 171 3.88 2.74 15.11
CA LEU A 171 4.95 2.25 14.26
C LEU A 171 6.30 2.88 14.60
N ARG A 172 6.37 4.21 14.77
CA ARG A 172 7.57 4.93 15.24
C ARG A 172 8.16 4.32 16.51
N ASP A 173 7.25 3.94 17.41
CA ASP A 173 7.58 3.38 18.73
C ASP A 173 7.67 1.84 18.71
N GLY A 174 7.61 1.19 17.54
CA GLY A 174 7.75 -0.27 17.41
C GLY A 174 6.66 -1.07 18.15
N TYR A 175 5.46 -0.51 18.28
CA TYR A 175 4.35 -1.06 19.10
C TYR A 175 4.75 -1.28 20.58
N GLN A 176 5.80 -0.58 21.03
CA GLN A 176 6.35 -0.65 22.38
C GLN A 176 5.83 0.51 23.21
N CYS A 177 5.39 0.21 24.42
CA CYS A 177 5.02 1.25 25.38
C CYS A 177 6.26 2.03 25.80
N GLN A 178 6.23 3.35 25.59
CA GLN A 178 7.34 4.27 25.88
C GLN A 178 7.62 4.51 27.37
N TYR A 179 6.88 3.85 28.27
CA TYR A 179 7.11 3.88 29.71
C TYR A 179 7.61 2.55 30.28
N CYS A 180 7.00 1.43 29.91
CA CYS A 180 7.38 0.12 30.46
C CYS A 180 8.23 -0.75 29.53
N ALA A 181 8.58 -0.27 28.33
CA ALA A 181 9.38 -0.96 27.32
C ALA A 181 8.79 -2.29 26.79
N LYS A 182 7.55 -2.64 27.16
CA LYS A 182 6.90 -3.87 26.66
C LYS A 182 6.20 -3.61 25.34
N THR A 183 6.24 -4.59 24.45
CA THR A 183 5.52 -4.60 23.17
C THR A 183 4.11 -5.14 23.36
N TYR A 184 3.12 -4.56 22.67
CA TYR A 184 1.72 -4.95 22.77
C TYR A 184 1.04 -5.03 21.41
N LYS A 185 -0.04 -5.82 21.32
CA LYS A 185 -0.97 -5.76 20.20
C LYS A 185 -1.68 -4.40 20.17
N THR A 186 -2.05 -3.92 18.99
CA THR A 186 -2.71 -2.61 18.77
C THR A 186 -3.89 -2.34 19.71
N MET A 187 -4.73 -3.35 19.99
CA MET A 187 -5.89 -3.22 20.87
C MET A 187 -5.54 -2.84 22.33
N ASN A 188 -4.32 -3.15 22.77
CA ASN A 188 -3.83 -2.87 24.13
C ASN A 188 -2.99 -1.59 24.21
N LEU A 189 -2.85 -0.89 23.08
CA LEU A 189 -2.12 0.36 22.96
C LEU A 189 -3.09 1.55 22.88
N SER A 190 -2.63 2.65 23.43
CA SER A 190 -3.26 3.96 23.42
C SER A 190 -2.21 5.02 23.09
N LEU A 191 -2.66 6.19 22.64
CA LEU A 191 -1.79 7.35 22.61
C LEU A 191 -1.80 8.00 23.99
N ASP A 192 -0.64 8.39 24.48
CA ASP A 192 -0.50 9.23 25.66
C ASP A 192 0.16 10.55 25.30
N HIS A 193 -0.28 11.61 25.98
CA HIS A 193 0.30 12.94 25.85
C HIS A 193 1.36 13.12 26.93
N VAL A 194 2.62 13.32 26.54
CA VAL A 194 3.75 13.49 27.49
C VAL A 194 3.51 14.69 28.40
N VAL A 195 3.10 15.82 27.83
CA VAL A 195 2.45 16.93 28.52
C VAL A 195 0.93 16.67 28.49
N PRO A 196 0.27 16.47 29.64
CA PRO A 196 -1.16 16.17 29.70
C PRO A 196 -2.05 17.25 29.06
N ARG A 197 -3.20 16.83 28.50
CA ARG A 197 -4.15 17.75 27.88
C ARG A 197 -4.72 18.80 28.84
N CYS A 198 -4.91 18.44 30.11
CA CYS A 198 -5.47 19.34 31.13
C CYS A 198 -4.58 20.57 31.42
N VAL A 199 -3.31 20.52 31.05
CA VAL A 199 -2.36 21.66 31.16
C VAL A 199 -1.97 22.23 29.79
N GLY A 200 -2.74 21.93 28.74
CA GLY A 200 -2.53 22.48 27.40
C GLY A 200 -1.69 21.63 26.44
N GLY A 201 -1.36 20.38 26.81
CA GLY A 201 -0.66 19.45 25.93
C GLY A 201 -1.41 19.19 24.62
N LYS A 202 -0.71 19.40 23.49
CA LYS A 202 -1.27 19.25 22.14
C LYS A 202 -1.11 17.82 21.61
N LEU A 203 -1.97 17.46 20.67
CA LEU A 203 -1.85 16.19 19.94
C LEU A 203 -0.90 16.38 18.75
N THR A 204 0.41 16.27 19.01
CA THR A 204 1.47 16.43 17.99
C THR A 204 2.53 15.33 18.10
N TRP A 205 3.40 15.23 17.10
CA TRP A 205 4.50 14.26 17.07
C TRP A 205 5.43 14.38 18.27
N GLU A 206 5.64 15.60 18.76
CA GLU A 206 6.55 16.02 19.82
C GLU A 206 5.93 15.95 21.22
N ASN A 207 4.65 15.58 21.31
CA ASN A 207 3.98 15.44 22.59
C ASN A 207 3.24 14.11 22.73
N THR A 208 3.26 13.25 21.71
CA THR A 208 2.47 12.01 21.72
C THR A 208 3.35 10.78 21.61
N VAL A 209 3.09 9.80 22.47
CA VAL A 209 3.81 8.51 22.50
C VAL A 209 2.87 7.32 22.61
N THR A 210 3.39 6.16 22.24
CA THR A 210 2.71 4.87 22.39
C THR A 210 2.73 4.44 23.84
N CYS A 211 1.56 4.16 24.40
CA CYS A 211 1.41 3.80 25.79
C CYS A 211 0.41 2.65 25.97
N CYS A 212 0.77 1.64 26.77
CA CYS A 212 -0.18 0.59 27.12
C CYS A 212 -1.23 1.11 28.11
N ARG A 213 -2.43 0.53 28.10
CA ARG A 213 -3.55 0.98 28.95
C ARG A 213 -3.19 1.07 30.44
N LYS A 214 -2.36 0.14 30.94
CA LYS A 214 -1.90 0.12 32.34
C LYS A 214 -0.98 1.30 32.68
N CYS A 215 0.00 1.61 31.83
CA CYS A 215 0.88 2.76 32.07
C CYS A 215 0.12 4.07 31.89
N ASN A 216 -0.75 4.15 30.88
CA ASN A 216 -1.53 5.35 30.62
C ASN A 216 -2.43 5.70 31.82
N GLY A 217 -3.11 4.69 32.38
CA GLY A 217 -3.93 4.86 33.59
C GLY A 217 -3.13 5.27 34.83
N ARG A 218 -1.93 4.70 35.02
CA ARG A 218 -1.05 5.10 36.14
C ARG A 218 -0.50 6.52 35.98
N LYS A 219 -0.27 6.96 34.74
CA LYS A 219 0.25 8.31 34.47
C LYS A 219 -0.81 9.36 34.70
N GLY A 220 -2.04 9.10 34.25
CA GLY A 220 -3.13 10.06 34.33
C GLY A 220 -2.69 11.44 33.83
N SER A 221 -2.82 12.44 34.70
CA SER A 221 -2.47 13.84 34.44
C SER A 221 -1.11 14.25 35.01
N THR A 222 -0.26 13.30 35.40
CA THR A 222 1.10 13.60 35.90
C THR A 222 1.94 14.24 34.80
N LEU A 223 2.59 15.36 35.14
CA LEU A 223 3.50 16.04 34.23
C LEU A 223 4.74 15.20 33.98
N ARG A 224 5.38 15.45 32.85
CA ARG A 224 6.67 14.85 32.52
C ARG A 224 7.72 15.06 33.62
N SER A 225 7.79 16.27 34.18
CA SER A 225 8.71 16.63 35.26
C SER A 225 8.53 15.75 36.49
N ASP A 226 7.30 15.31 36.76
CA ASP A 226 6.93 14.60 37.99
C ASP A 226 6.77 13.09 37.77
N LEU A 227 7.07 12.60 36.57
CA LEU A 227 6.87 11.20 36.19
C LEU A 227 7.69 10.24 37.06
N PHE A 228 8.83 10.70 37.60
CA PHE A 228 9.67 9.94 38.53
C PHE A 228 8.95 9.55 39.82
N GLN A 229 7.90 10.28 40.21
CA GLN A 229 7.07 9.95 41.37
C GLN A 229 6.19 8.72 41.13
N VAL A 230 5.96 8.36 39.86
CA VAL A 230 5.13 7.21 39.50
C VAL A 230 6.01 5.98 39.26
N LYS A 231 5.82 4.95 40.10
CA LYS A 231 6.67 3.75 40.13
C LYS A 231 6.86 3.10 38.75
N GLY A 232 8.12 3.04 38.34
CA GLY A 232 8.54 2.39 37.09
C GLY A 232 8.03 3.12 35.84
N MET A 233 7.96 4.45 35.89
CA MET A 233 7.68 5.29 34.74
C MET A 233 8.81 6.27 34.47
N SER A 234 9.42 6.06 33.32
CA SER A 234 10.39 6.96 32.71
C SER A 234 10.15 6.92 31.21
N LEU A 235 10.26 8.07 30.55
CA LEU A 235 10.11 8.10 29.11
C LEU A 235 11.36 7.51 28.45
N ILE A 236 11.19 6.48 27.64
CA ILE A 236 12.31 5.77 26.98
C ILE A 236 12.91 6.58 25.84
N ARG A 237 12.05 7.24 25.06
CA ARG A 237 12.45 8.05 23.91
C ARG A 237 11.62 9.32 23.84
N GLU A 238 12.29 10.41 23.49
CA GLU A 238 11.61 11.67 23.20
C GLU A 238 10.65 11.55 22.01
N PRO A 239 9.39 12.01 22.16
CA PRO A 239 8.50 12.17 21.02
C PRO A 239 9.11 13.15 20.02
N GLN A 240 9.26 12.71 18.77
CA GLN A 240 9.76 13.53 17.67
C GLN A 240 9.06 13.12 16.37
N ILE A 241 9.14 13.99 15.34
CA ILE A 241 8.66 13.68 14.00
C ILE A 241 9.62 12.65 13.38
N PRO A 242 9.14 11.46 12.97
CA PRO A 242 9.99 10.51 12.29
C PRO A 242 10.21 10.89 10.83
N SER A 243 11.38 10.52 10.27
CA SER A 243 11.56 10.53 8.82
C SER A 243 10.77 9.39 8.18
N LYS A 244 10.47 9.49 6.88
CA LYS A 244 9.86 8.40 6.13
C LYS A 244 10.71 7.13 6.16
N PHE A 245 12.03 7.27 5.99
CA PHE A 245 12.97 6.16 6.05
C PHE A 245 12.94 5.45 7.41
N TRP A 246 12.83 6.21 8.50
CA TRP A 246 12.69 5.62 9.82
C TRP A 246 11.38 4.83 9.96
N LEU A 247 10.24 5.40 9.58
CA LEU A 247 8.97 4.65 9.61
C LEU A 247 8.98 3.43 8.70
N ALA A 248 9.62 3.52 7.52
CA ALA A 248 9.78 2.39 6.60
C ALA A 248 10.64 1.28 7.24
N ALA A 249 11.75 1.63 7.89
CA ALA A 249 12.59 0.65 8.59
C ALA A 249 11.86 0.00 9.77
N GLU A 250 11.03 0.73 10.52
CA GLU A 250 10.17 0.12 11.55
C GLU A 250 9.06 -0.75 10.94
N ALA A 251 8.54 -0.36 9.76
CA ALA A 251 7.57 -1.15 9.02
C ALA A 251 8.17 -2.50 8.57
N GLU A 252 9.36 -2.48 7.99
CA GLU A 252 10.03 -3.70 7.52
C GLU A 252 10.20 -4.75 8.63
N LYS A 253 10.52 -4.34 9.86
CA LYS A 253 10.61 -5.23 11.03
C LYS A 253 9.28 -5.92 11.37
N MET A 254 8.17 -5.31 10.97
CA MET A 254 6.81 -5.75 11.26
C MET A 254 6.17 -6.52 10.09
N VAL A 255 6.84 -6.62 8.94
CA VAL A 255 6.34 -7.39 7.80
C VAL A 255 6.21 -8.86 8.22
N PRO A 256 5.04 -9.50 8.03
CA PRO A 256 4.86 -10.90 8.39
C PRO A 256 5.90 -11.80 7.70
N ARG A 257 6.46 -12.77 8.44
CA ARG A 257 7.40 -13.74 7.85
C ARG A 257 6.79 -14.55 6.70
N ARG A 258 5.47 -14.74 6.74
CA ARG A 258 4.66 -15.43 5.73
C ARG A 258 3.98 -14.38 4.85
N VAL A 259 4.72 -13.89 3.86
CA VAL A 259 4.18 -13.20 2.69
C VAL A 259 4.30 -14.12 1.48
N HIS A 260 3.56 -13.83 0.42
CA HIS A 260 3.70 -14.58 -0.83
C HIS A 260 5.14 -14.52 -1.34
N SER A 261 5.62 -15.62 -1.94
CA SER A 261 7.04 -15.78 -2.32
C SER A 261 7.50 -14.72 -3.31
N THR A 262 6.64 -14.35 -4.26
CA THR A 262 6.92 -13.31 -5.27
C THR A 262 7.01 -11.91 -4.68
N TRP A 263 6.45 -11.67 -3.48
CA TRP A 263 6.48 -10.34 -2.85
C TRP A 263 7.80 -10.07 -2.11
N ARG A 264 8.51 -11.13 -1.72
CA ARG A 264 9.68 -11.04 -0.84
C ARG A 264 10.79 -10.10 -1.34
N PRO A 265 11.14 -10.08 -2.64
CA PRO A 265 12.19 -9.18 -3.16
C PRO A 265 11.87 -7.70 -2.93
N TYR A 266 10.60 -7.32 -3.00
CA TYR A 266 10.12 -5.93 -2.92
C TYR A 266 9.89 -5.44 -1.49
N LEU A 267 9.89 -6.35 -0.51
CA LEU A 267 9.61 -6.05 0.90
C LEU A 267 10.86 -6.11 1.78
N GLY A 268 12.07 -6.09 1.19
CA GLY A 268 13.32 -6.23 1.94
C GLY A 268 13.53 -7.62 2.56
N LEU A 269 12.75 -8.63 2.13
CA LEU A 269 12.77 -10.01 2.64
C LEU A 269 13.52 -11.00 1.72
N GLY A 270 14.26 -10.47 0.75
CA GLY A 270 15.12 -11.22 -0.16
C GLY A 270 16.23 -11.97 0.57
N ARG A 271 16.68 -13.09 0.01
CA ARG A 271 17.85 -13.82 0.53
C ARG A 271 19.04 -12.86 0.53
N LYS A 272 19.70 -12.67 1.67
CA LYS A 272 21.06 -12.11 1.66
C LYS A 272 21.89 -12.93 0.66
N PRO A 273 22.64 -12.31 -0.26
CA PRO A 273 23.58 -13.07 -1.08
C PRO A 273 24.48 -13.86 -0.11
N LYS A 274 24.55 -15.18 -0.30
CA LYS A 274 25.61 -15.95 0.34
C LYS A 274 26.91 -15.37 -0.21
N ASN A 275 27.75 -14.78 0.65
CA ASN A 275 29.07 -14.29 0.27
C ASN A 275 29.73 -15.30 -0.67
N GLY A 276 29.87 -14.89 -1.94
CA GLY A 276 30.58 -15.65 -2.95
C GLY A 276 32.01 -15.79 -2.49
N LYS A 277 32.49 -17.04 -2.49
CA LYS A 277 33.91 -17.35 -2.34
C LYS A 277 34.69 -16.50 -3.34
N ASN A 278 35.71 -15.80 -2.85
CA ASN A 278 36.75 -15.20 -3.65
C ASN A 278 37.24 -16.25 -4.66
N ASN A 279 37.14 -15.95 -5.95
CA ASN A 279 37.93 -16.64 -6.96
C ASN A 279 38.83 -15.58 -7.59
N GLU A 280 40.10 -15.64 -7.20
CA GLU A 280 41.20 -14.93 -7.80
C GLU A 280 41.30 -15.35 -9.27
N HIS A 281 41.05 -14.42 -10.19
CA HIS A 281 41.61 -14.49 -11.54
C HIS A 281 41.65 -13.08 -12.12
N SER A 282 42.72 -12.36 -11.79
CA SER A 282 43.12 -11.11 -12.45
C SER A 282 44.61 -10.90 -12.25
N LYS A 283 45.44 -11.68 -12.96
CA LYS A 283 46.82 -11.33 -13.28
C LYS A 283 47.17 -12.00 -14.60
N GLU A 284 47.17 -11.21 -15.66
CA GLU A 284 48.11 -11.30 -16.78
C GLU A 284 47.72 -10.22 -17.79
N LEU A 285 48.34 -9.05 -17.67
CA LEU A 285 48.63 -8.12 -18.77
C LEU A 285 49.61 -7.07 -18.21
N GLY A 286 50.89 -7.26 -18.51
CA GLY A 286 52.01 -6.34 -18.28
C GLY A 286 53.17 -6.85 -19.13
N ILE A 287 53.13 -6.58 -20.43
CA ILE A 287 53.94 -5.54 -21.09
C ILE A 287 55.43 -5.80 -20.86
N GLU A 288 56.01 -6.52 -21.82
CA GLU A 288 57.43 -6.50 -22.15
C GLU A 288 57.82 -5.14 -22.72
N GLY A 289 59.02 -4.68 -22.39
CA GLY A 289 59.62 -3.47 -22.95
C GLY A 289 60.88 -3.10 -22.19
N GLU A 290 61.99 -3.63 -22.70
CA GLU A 290 63.41 -3.17 -22.65
C GLU A 290 63.84 -2.15 -21.57
#